data_AF-A0A9P8KU39-F1
#
_entry.id   AF-A0A9P8KU39-F1
#
_cell.length_a   1.000
_cell.length_b   1.000
_cell.length_c   1.000
_cell.angle_alpha   90.00
_cell.angle_beta   90.00
_cell.angle_gamma   90.00
#
_symmetry.space_group_name_H-M   'P 1'
#
loop_
_entity.id
_entity.type
_entity.pdbx_description
1 polymer ?
#
loop_
_entity_poly.entity_id
_entity_poly.type
_entity_poly.pdbx_seq_one_letter_code
_entity_poly.pdbx_strand_id
1 'polypeptide(L)'
;MPSWNPSKLSSSLLFNIRNHPILFTSAIAIIPLAALAMPSYRGYIDLGPGGLPHNVFGWLLQGALRPLTLKSTIDHSVFKKPGVSDSYEPHGTTRFLQEPLAQRRGDRPVIPNYVAPQRQATEKGDKALMDRMNNHLQDLATRRPETLAVKSSGLEARDNPALWLVGTPLPKYLTKSTKGEIVHVHSEASSHMVLSLTDAEEAMAKGWAELHPLSGVMGRIPLPYVMIYAPRDEEEFGLWTKFADAAIAFTTAGQH
;
A
#
# COMPACT_ATOMS: atom_id res chain seq x y z
N MET A 1 40.68 -50.03 0.24
CA MET A 1 39.69 -48.94 0.07
C MET A 1 38.36 -49.45 0.63
N PRO A 2 37.71 -48.77 1.59
CA PRO A 2 36.46 -49.27 2.17
C PRO A 2 35.35 -49.21 1.12
N SER A 3 34.76 -50.36 0.80
CA SER A 3 33.63 -50.47 -0.12
C SER A 3 32.38 -49.85 0.51
N TRP A 4 31.85 -48.81 -0.11
CA TRP A 4 30.61 -48.16 0.31
C TRP A 4 29.44 -49.15 0.21
N ASN A 5 28.75 -49.44 1.33
CA ASN A 5 27.66 -50.41 1.37
C ASN A 5 26.30 -49.71 1.61
N PRO A 6 25.44 -49.59 0.59
CA PRO A 6 24.17 -48.86 0.68
C PRO A 6 23.12 -49.50 1.62
N SER A 7 23.29 -50.78 2.01
CA SER A 7 22.35 -51.47 2.92
C SER A 7 22.43 -51.03 4.40
N LYS A 8 23.56 -50.42 4.81
CA LYS A 8 23.69 -49.83 6.15
C LYS A 8 23.04 -48.45 6.28
N LEU A 9 22.90 -47.73 5.17
CA LEU A 9 22.15 -46.47 5.10
C LEU A 9 20.64 -46.72 5.22
N SER A 10 20.12 -47.77 4.59
CA SER A 10 18.68 -48.08 4.66
C SER A 10 18.23 -48.53 6.05
N SER A 11 19.02 -49.37 6.73
CA SER A 11 18.71 -49.88 8.08
C SER A 11 18.78 -48.79 9.17
N SER A 12 19.79 -47.91 9.10
CA SER A 12 19.90 -46.77 10.02
C SER A 12 18.81 -45.71 9.79
N LEU A 13 18.42 -45.46 8.53
CA LEU A 13 17.31 -44.56 8.21
C LEU A 13 15.97 -45.12 8.70
N LEU A 14 15.68 -46.40 8.44
CA LEU A 14 14.47 -47.06 8.92
C LEU A 14 14.38 -47.10 10.45
N PHE A 15 15.50 -47.32 11.14
CA PHE A 15 15.57 -47.24 12.60
C PHE A 15 15.25 -45.84 13.13
N ASN A 16 15.79 -44.80 12.50
CA ASN A 16 15.49 -43.41 12.86
C ASN A 16 14.04 -43.00 12.55
N ILE A 17 13.49 -43.44 11.41
CA ILE A 17 12.07 -43.22 11.07
C ILE A 17 11.16 -43.85 12.11
N ARG A 18 11.47 -45.09 12.54
CA ARG A 18 10.67 -45.82 13.53
C ARG A 18 10.72 -45.19 14.92
N ASN A 19 11.86 -44.61 15.30
CA ASN A 19 12.05 -43.98 16.61
C ASN A 19 11.60 -42.51 16.66
N HIS A 20 11.43 -41.86 15.51
CA HIS A 20 10.97 -40.47 15.40
C HIS A 20 9.83 -40.27 14.39
N PRO A 21 8.71 -41.01 14.52
CA PRO A 21 7.63 -40.99 13.53
C PRO A 21 7.02 -39.60 13.36
N ILE A 22 6.94 -38.80 14.43
CA ILE A 22 6.42 -37.42 14.39
C ILE A 22 7.32 -36.50 13.56
N LEU A 23 8.65 -36.61 13.69
CA LEU A 23 9.59 -35.77 12.94
C LEU A 23 9.52 -36.06 11.44
N PHE A 24 9.48 -37.35 11.07
CA PHE A 24 9.42 -37.75 9.67
C PHE A 24 8.07 -37.45 9.02
N THR A 25 6.95 -37.71 9.71
CA THR A 25 5.61 -37.36 9.22
C THR A 25 5.44 -35.85 9.08
N SER A 26 5.95 -35.07 10.05
CA SER A 26 5.96 -33.60 9.97
C SER A 26 6.81 -33.10 8.81
N ALA A 27 8.01 -33.66 8.60
CA ALA A 27 8.88 -33.28 7.49
C ALA A 27 8.23 -33.55 6.12
N ILE A 28 7.55 -34.70 5.96
CA ILE A 28 6.82 -35.05 4.73
C ILE A 28 5.66 -34.08 4.49
N ALA A 29 4.97 -33.61 5.53
CA ALA A 29 3.87 -32.64 5.41
C ALA A 29 4.37 -31.20 5.17
N ILE A 30 5.52 -30.81 5.73
CA ILE A 30 6.08 -29.46 5.62
C ILE A 30 6.54 -29.16 4.19
N ILE A 31 7.13 -30.12 3.48
CA ILE A 31 7.64 -29.92 2.12
C ILE A 31 6.56 -29.47 1.12
N PRO A 32 5.42 -30.18 0.96
CA PRO A 32 4.36 -29.75 0.05
C PRO A 32 3.72 -28.43 0.50
N LEU A 33 3.55 -28.21 1.81
CA LEU A 33 3.05 -26.93 2.33
C LEU A 33 3.99 -25.76 1.99
N ALA A 34 5.29 -25.95 2.16
CA ALA A 34 6.30 -24.95 1.78
C ALA A 34 6.32 -24.71 0.27
N ALA A 35 6.19 -25.76 -0.55
CA ALA A 35 6.11 -25.64 -2.00
C ALA A 35 4.88 -24.85 -2.47
N LEU A 36 3.72 -25.05 -1.82
CA LEU A 36 2.49 -24.30 -2.09
C LEU A 36 2.56 -22.84 -1.60
N ALA A 37 3.27 -22.59 -0.49
CA ALA A 37 3.47 -21.24 0.05
C ALA A 37 4.52 -20.42 -0.72
N MET A 38 5.48 -21.09 -1.36
CA MET A 38 6.64 -20.45 -1.99
C MET A 38 6.30 -19.38 -3.04
N PRO A 39 5.32 -19.57 -3.96
CA PRO A 39 4.96 -18.52 -4.92
C PRO A 39 4.41 -17.26 -4.24
N SER A 40 3.61 -17.41 -3.19
CA SER A 40 3.09 -16.27 -2.41
C SER A 40 4.21 -15.59 -1.62
N TYR A 41 5.14 -16.35 -1.04
CA TYR A 41 6.27 -15.75 -0.35
C TYR A 41 7.20 -15.00 -1.32
N ARG A 42 7.52 -15.58 -2.48
CA ARG A 42 8.33 -14.92 -3.51
C ARG A 42 7.66 -13.66 -4.01
N GLY A 43 6.36 -13.73 -4.31
CA GLY A 43 5.60 -12.56 -4.74
C GLY A 43 5.61 -11.44 -3.71
N TYR A 44 5.59 -11.75 -2.40
CA TYR A 44 5.75 -10.75 -1.33
C TYR A 44 7.14 -10.11 -1.31
N ILE A 45 8.19 -10.90 -1.52
CA ILE A 45 9.58 -10.39 -1.61
C ILE A 45 9.77 -9.56 -2.90
N ASP A 46 9.11 -9.91 -3.99
CA ASP A 46 9.20 -9.16 -5.25
C ASP A 46 8.59 -7.74 -5.15
N LEU A 47 7.74 -7.47 -4.16
CA LEU A 47 7.18 -6.14 -3.88
C LEU A 47 8.22 -5.15 -3.34
N GLY A 48 9.39 -5.62 -2.93
CA GLY A 48 10.40 -4.79 -2.28
C GLY A 48 10.05 -4.44 -0.82
N PRO A 49 10.92 -3.67 -0.15
CA PRO A 49 10.71 -3.26 1.24
C PRO A 49 9.49 -2.32 1.35
N GLY A 50 8.87 -2.31 2.54
CA GLY A 50 7.78 -1.40 2.84
C GLY A 50 7.50 -1.29 4.35
N GLY A 51 6.27 -0.94 4.72
CA GLY A 51 5.89 -0.77 6.13
C GLY A 51 5.96 -2.04 6.99
N LEU A 52 5.98 -3.23 6.39
CA LEU A 52 6.15 -4.52 7.07
C LEU A 52 7.55 -5.11 6.83
N PRO A 53 8.06 -5.96 7.76
CA PRO A 53 9.37 -6.57 7.61
C PRO A 53 9.53 -7.37 6.31
N HIS A 54 10.53 -7.04 5.50
CA HIS A 54 10.80 -7.69 4.22
C HIS A 54 11.44 -9.08 4.40
N ASN A 55 10.69 -10.03 4.97
CA ASN A 55 11.07 -11.42 5.23
C ASN A 55 9.82 -12.27 5.52
N VAL A 56 10.03 -13.53 5.89
CA VAL A 56 8.93 -14.48 6.19
C VAL A 56 7.97 -13.99 7.28
N PHE A 57 8.45 -13.21 8.26
CA PHE A 57 7.58 -12.69 9.32
C PHE A 57 6.62 -11.63 8.81
N GLY A 58 7.06 -10.72 7.94
CA GLY A 58 6.17 -9.75 7.31
C GLY A 58 5.17 -10.41 6.37
N TRP A 59 5.59 -11.44 5.62
CA TRP A 59 4.68 -12.25 4.78
C TRP A 59 3.57 -12.93 5.60
N LEU A 60 3.91 -13.51 6.76
CA LEU A 60 2.92 -14.10 7.67
C LEU A 60 2.01 -13.03 8.29
N LEU A 61 2.58 -11.91 8.71
CA LEU A 61 1.84 -10.81 9.34
C LEU A 61 0.82 -10.20 8.38
N GLN A 62 1.21 -9.90 7.13
CA GLN A 62 0.25 -9.41 6.13
C GLN A 62 -0.84 -10.44 5.84
N GLY A 63 -0.50 -11.73 5.83
CA GLY A 63 -1.46 -12.82 5.65
C GLY A 63 -2.48 -12.88 6.78
N ALA A 64 -2.04 -12.67 8.03
CA ALA A 64 -2.90 -12.63 9.21
C ALA A 64 -3.83 -11.40 9.24
N LEU A 65 -3.46 -10.30 8.57
CA LEU A 65 -4.31 -9.11 8.45
C LEU A 65 -5.41 -9.25 7.40
N ARG A 66 -5.28 -10.19 6.46
CA ARG A 66 -6.21 -10.37 5.33
C ARG A 66 -7.69 -10.54 5.72
N PRO A 67 -8.07 -11.25 6.79
CA PRO A 67 -9.47 -11.35 7.21
C PRO A 67 -10.09 -10.01 7.63
N LEU A 68 -9.27 -9.00 7.93
CA LEU A 68 -9.72 -7.66 8.33
C LEU A 68 -9.83 -6.70 7.16
N THR A 69 -9.35 -7.06 5.96
CA THR A 69 -9.32 -6.14 4.82
C THR A 69 -10.69 -5.94 4.20
N LEU A 70 -10.81 -4.89 3.40
CA LEU A 70 -11.89 -4.76 2.43
C LEU A 70 -11.96 -6.02 1.55
N LYS A 71 -13.18 -6.40 1.15
CA LYS A 71 -13.39 -7.51 0.21
C LYS A 71 -12.84 -7.21 -1.18
N SER A 72 -12.82 -5.93 -1.55
CA SER A 72 -12.33 -5.42 -2.82
C SER A 72 -11.79 -4.01 -2.63
N THR A 73 -10.61 -3.73 -3.18
CA THR A 73 -10.01 -2.38 -3.19
C THR A 73 -10.66 -1.46 -4.22
N ILE A 74 -11.44 -2.01 -5.15
CA ILE A 74 -12.14 -1.27 -6.22
C ILE A 74 -13.66 -1.19 -5.98
N ASP A 75 -14.14 -1.50 -4.78
CA ASP A 75 -15.57 -1.38 -4.44
C ASP A 75 -15.91 0.03 -3.96
N HIS A 76 -16.67 0.78 -4.76
CA HIS A 76 -16.99 2.18 -4.47
C HIS A 76 -18.23 2.29 -3.57
N SER A 77 -18.97 1.19 -3.34
CA SER A 77 -20.15 1.20 -2.48
C SER A 77 -19.80 1.59 -1.03
N VAL A 78 -18.53 1.49 -0.64
CA VAL A 78 -18.03 1.92 0.67
C VAL A 78 -18.23 3.42 0.94
N PHE A 79 -18.24 4.27 -0.10
CA PHE A 79 -18.49 5.71 0.02
C PHE A 79 -19.97 6.04 0.21
N LYS A 80 -20.88 5.09 -0.05
CA LYS A 80 -22.33 5.28 0.06
C LYS A 80 -22.90 4.80 1.40
N LYS A 81 -22.04 4.29 2.29
CA LYS A 81 -22.47 3.81 3.62
C LYS A 81 -22.95 5.00 4.47
N PRO A 82 -24.10 4.87 5.16
CA PRO A 82 -24.58 5.94 6.05
C PRO A 82 -23.54 6.32 7.11
N GLY A 83 -23.38 7.62 7.36
CA GLY A 83 -22.46 8.16 8.39
C GLY A 83 -20.97 8.12 8.01
N VAL A 84 -20.62 7.75 6.78
CA VAL A 84 -19.21 7.68 6.36
C VAL A 84 -18.54 9.06 6.32
N SER A 85 -19.30 10.12 6.01
CA SER A 85 -18.80 11.49 5.91
C SER A 85 -18.54 12.13 7.27
N ASP A 86 -19.20 11.67 8.34
CA ASP A 86 -19.16 12.28 9.68
C ASP A 86 -17.73 12.46 10.22
N SER A 87 -16.83 11.53 9.90
CA SER A 87 -15.42 11.58 10.34
C SER A 87 -14.55 12.58 9.55
N TYR A 88 -15.07 13.10 8.44
CA TYR A 88 -14.37 13.97 7.49
C TYR A 88 -15.02 15.35 7.35
N GLU A 89 -16.11 15.63 8.06
CA GLU A 89 -16.76 16.95 8.09
C GLU A 89 -15.79 18.07 8.51
N PRO A 90 -15.98 19.32 8.02
CA PRO A 90 -17.03 19.74 7.08
C PRO A 90 -16.65 19.56 5.60
N HIS A 91 -15.40 19.15 5.32
CA HIS A 91 -14.84 19.19 3.96
C HIS A 91 -14.73 17.83 3.27
N GLY A 92 -15.13 16.76 3.95
CA GLY A 92 -15.01 15.38 3.46
C GLY A 92 -15.70 15.13 2.12
N THR A 93 -16.82 15.82 1.86
CA THR A 93 -17.59 15.74 0.62
C THR A 93 -17.39 16.95 -0.30
N THR A 94 -16.44 17.82 0.04
CA THR A 94 -16.04 18.93 -0.83
C THR A 94 -15.12 18.40 -1.93
N ARG A 95 -15.37 18.82 -3.17
CA ARG A 95 -14.46 18.56 -4.30
C ARG A 95 -13.32 19.56 -4.26
N PHE A 96 -12.08 19.07 -4.35
CA PHE A 96 -10.87 19.89 -4.44
C PHE A 96 -10.19 19.81 -5.81
N LEU A 97 -10.47 18.74 -6.57
CA LEU A 97 -10.15 18.68 -7.99
C LEU A 97 -10.94 19.75 -8.75
N GLN A 98 -10.24 20.63 -9.47
CA GLN A 98 -10.87 21.77 -10.16
C GLN A 98 -11.76 21.36 -11.32
N GLU A 99 -11.47 20.23 -11.96
CA GLU A 99 -12.11 19.76 -13.17
C GLU A 99 -12.53 18.29 -13.01
N PRO A 100 -13.67 17.87 -13.61
CA PRO A 100 -14.03 16.47 -13.67
C PRO A 100 -12.94 15.63 -14.34
N LEU A 101 -12.70 14.43 -13.81
CA LEU A 101 -11.68 13.54 -14.32
C LEU A 101 -12.12 12.84 -15.61
N ALA A 102 -11.24 12.87 -16.62
CA ALA A 102 -11.37 11.99 -17.77
C ALA A 102 -11.19 10.52 -17.37
N GLN A 103 -11.76 9.60 -18.14
CA GLN A 103 -11.54 8.17 -17.94
C GLN A 103 -10.07 7.83 -18.22
N ARG A 104 -9.40 7.15 -17.29
CA ARG A 104 -8.03 6.66 -17.53
C ARG A 104 -8.02 5.70 -18.72
N ARG A 105 -7.03 5.86 -19.61
CA ARG A 105 -6.91 5.03 -20.82
C ARG A 105 -6.56 3.58 -20.46
N GLY A 106 -7.19 2.61 -21.12
CA GLY A 106 -6.88 1.19 -20.97
C GLY A 106 -7.37 0.59 -19.65
N ASP A 107 -6.89 -0.62 -19.36
CA ASP A 107 -7.26 -1.35 -18.15
C ASP A 107 -6.54 -0.81 -16.90
N ARG A 108 -7.02 -1.22 -15.73
CA ARG A 108 -6.32 -0.95 -14.46
C ARG A 108 -5.00 -1.74 -14.42
N PRO A 109 -3.93 -1.19 -13.81
CA PRO A 109 -2.73 -1.96 -13.58
C PRO A 109 -3.01 -3.09 -12.58
N VAL A 110 -2.18 -4.13 -12.64
CA VAL A 110 -2.28 -5.28 -11.75
C VAL A 110 -1.72 -4.93 -10.39
N ILE A 111 -2.57 -5.00 -9.36
CA ILE A 111 -2.17 -4.86 -7.96
C ILE A 111 -2.20 -6.24 -7.31
N PRO A 112 -1.05 -6.82 -6.94
CA PRO A 112 -1.00 -8.12 -6.28
C PRO A 112 -1.78 -8.11 -4.96
N ASN A 113 -2.45 -9.23 -4.65
CA ASN A 113 -3.36 -9.34 -3.51
C ASN A 113 -2.61 -9.57 -2.18
N TYR A 114 -1.78 -8.60 -1.80
CA TYR A 114 -1.14 -8.50 -0.48
C TYR A 114 -1.72 -7.32 0.29
N VAL A 115 -1.78 -7.43 1.62
CA VAL A 115 -2.34 -6.37 2.46
C VAL A 115 -1.38 -5.18 2.57
N ALA A 116 -0.11 -5.47 2.81
CA ALA A 116 0.97 -4.50 2.88
C ALA A 116 2.33 -5.21 2.61
N PRO A 117 3.26 -4.58 1.88
CA PRO A 117 3.06 -3.36 1.12
C PRO A 117 2.05 -3.57 -0.02
N GLN A 118 1.23 -2.55 -0.34
CA GLN A 118 0.44 -2.54 -1.56
C GLN A 118 1.32 -1.91 -2.65
N ARG A 119 1.47 -2.61 -3.78
CA ARG A 119 2.35 -2.21 -4.88
C ARG A 119 1.71 -2.44 -6.22
N GLN A 120 2.15 -1.69 -7.22
CA GLN A 120 1.76 -1.89 -8.61
C GLN A 120 2.71 -2.86 -9.31
N ALA A 121 2.19 -3.92 -9.95
CA ALA A 121 3.01 -4.92 -10.65
C ALA A 121 3.25 -4.58 -12.13
N THR A 122 2.30 -3.91 -12.79
CA THR A 122 2.36 -3.52 -14.22
C THR A 122 2.33 -2.01 -14.38
N GLU A 123 2.60 -1.47 -15.57
CA GLU A 123 2.57 -0.02 -15.83
C GLU A 123 3.42 0.83 -14.87
N LYS A 124 4.53 0.25 -14.38
CA LYS A 124 5.41 0.87 -13.37
C LYS A 124 6.18 2.04 -13.97
N GLY A 125 6.38 3.08 -13.16
CA GLY A 125 7.35 4.12 -13.47
C GLY A 125 8.78 3.71 -13.17
N ASP A 126 9.73 4.48 -13.70
CA ASP A 126 11.15 4.34 -13.40
C ASP A 126 11.60 5.28 -12.28
N LYS A 127 12.88 5.20 -11.92
CA LYS A 127 13.47 6.06 -10.91
C LYS A 127 13.38 7.55 -11.28
N ALA A 128 13.49 7.90 -12.55
CA ALA A 128 13.43 9.29 -12.99
C ALA A 128 12.04 9.88 -12.74
N LEU A 129 10.96 9.13 -13.02
CA LEU A 129 9.60 9.53 -12.68
C LEU A 129 9.40 9.65 -11.17
N MET A 130 9.86 8.66 -10.39
CA MET A 130 9.79 8.70 -8.93
C MET A 130 10.51 9.94 -8.36
N ASP A 131 11.70 10.26 -8.85
CA ASP A 131 12.46 11.44 -8.44
C ASP A 131 11.73 12.73 -8.80
N ARG A 132 11.12 12.82 -10.00
CA ARG A 132 10.29 13.96 -10.41
C ARG A 132 9.09 14.16 -9.49
N MET A 133 8.39 13.09 -9.14
CA MET A 133 7.25 13.13 -8.23
C MET A 133 7.67 13.61 -6.84
N ASN A 134 8.75 13.06 -6.29
CA ASN A 134 9.27 13.49 -4.99
C ASN A 134 9.76 14.94 -5.00
N ASN A 135 10.41 15.39 -6.08
CA ASN A 135 10.81 16.79 -6.24
C ASN A 135 9.60 17.73 -6.29
N HIS A 136 8.49 17.31 -6.90
CA HIS A 136 7.25 18.09 -6.89
C HIS A 136 6.68 18.22 -5.47
N LEU A 137 6.65 17.13 -4.69
CA LEU A 137 6.23 17.20 -3.28
C LEU A 137 7.15 18.09 -2.44
N GLN A 138 8.46 18.05 -2.70
CA GLN A 138 9.43 18.91 -2.05
C GLN A 138 9.20 20.39 -2.38
N ASP A 139 8.92 20.73 -3.63
CA ASP A 139 8.60 22.09 -4.05
C ASP A 139 7.30 22.59 -3.41
N LEU A 140 6.27 21.74 -3.33
CA LEU A 140 5.02 22.05 -2.62
C LEU A 140 5.27 22.35 -1.13
N ALA A 141 6.12 21.57 -0.46
CA ALA A 141 6.48 21.80 0.93
C ALA A 141 7.28 23.11 1.12
N THR A 142 8.23 23.40 0.22
CA THR A 142 9.03 24.64 0.26
C THR A 142 8.16 25.89 0.04
N ARG A 143 7.08 25.78 -0.73
CA ARG A 143 6.13 26.89 -0.94
C ARG A 143 5.20 27.16 0.25
N ARG A 144 5.07 26.22 1.20
CA ARG A 144 4.18 26.31 2.38
C ARG A 144 4.83 25.71 3.64
N PRO A 145 6.02 26.18 4.07
CA PRO A 145 6.80 25.55 5.12
C PRO A 145 6.14 25.58 6.50
N GLU A 146 5.16 26.47 6.71
CA GLU A 146 4.38 26.58 7.94
C GLU A 146 3.33 25.47 8.10
N THR A 147 2.87 24.88 7.00
CA THR A 147 1.84 23.83 7.00
C THR A 147 2.34 22.47 6.51
N LEU A 148 3.36 22.44 5.64
CA LEU A 148 3.84 21.23 4.98
C LEU A 148 5.33 20.96 5.23
N ALA A 149 5.70 19.68 5.29
CA ALA A 149 7.09 19.25 5.31
C ALA A 149 7.27 17.90 4.62
N VAL A 150 8.44 17.68 4.00
CA VAL A 150 8.85 16.34 3.55
C VAL A 150 9.66 15.67 4.65
N LYS A 151 9.27 14.44 5.02
CA LYS A 151 9.95 13.61 6.03
C LYS A 151 9.89 12.14 5.60
N SER A 152 10.67 11.28 6.24
CA SER A 152 10.53 9.83 6.11
C SER A 152 9.08 9.37 6.33
N SER A 153 8.58 8.50 5.45
CA SER A 153 7.26 7.88 5.58
C SER A 153 7.18 7.03 6.85
N GLY A 154 6.04 7.12 7.53
CA GLY A 154 5.67 6.26 8.65
C GLY A 154 4.81 5.06 8.24
N LEU A 155 4.29 5.07 7.02
CA LEU A 155 3.44 4.02 6.43
C LEU A 155 4.21 3.13 5.44
N GLU A 156 5.39 3.56 5.02
CA GLU A 156 6.28 2.85 4.11
C GLU A 156 7.63 2.52 4.78
N ALA A 157 8.57 1.97 4.01
CA ALA A 157 9.96 1.87 4.44
C ALA A 157 10.51 3.28 4.75
N ARG A 158 11.24 3.42 5.87
CA ARG A 158 11.65 4.70 6.48
C ARG A 158 12.54 5.57 5.59
N ASP A 159 13.14 4.99 4.58
CA ASP A 159 13.96 5.65 3.57
C ASP A 159 13.13 6.37 2.49
N ASN A 160 11.84 6.06 2.36
CA ASN A 160 10.97 6.73 1.40
C ASN A 160 10.50 8.09 1.93
N PRO A 161 10.66 9.18 1.15
CA PRO A 161 10.10 10.47 1.51
C PRO A 161 8.58 10.45 1.37
N ALA A 162 7.92 11.19 2.25
CA ALA A 162 6.51 11.46 2.21
C ALA A 162 6.27 12.94 2.51
N LEU A 163 5.17 13.48 1.97
CA LEU A 163 4.66 14.79 2.31
C LEU A 163 3.79 14.68 3.57
N TRP A 164 4.05 15.56 4.52
CA TRP A 164 3.38 15.62 5.80
C TRP A 164 2.70 16.98 6.01
N LEU A 165 1.52 16.94 6.61
CA LEU A 165 0.92 18.06 7.30
C LEU A 165 1.59 18.23 8.67
N VAL A 166 2.15 19.41 8.94
CA VAL A 166 2.83 19.73 10.20
C VAL A 166 2.11 20.79 11.04
N GLY A 167 1.10 21.45 10.48
CA GLY A 167 0.24 22.38 11.21
C GLY A 167 -0.58 21.68 12.29
N THR A 168 -0.64 22.27 13.48
CA THR A 168 -1.43 21.77 14.61
C THR A 168 -2.67 22.65 14.88
N PRO A 169 -3.84 22.07 15.22
CA PRO A 169 -4.10 20.64 15.36
C PRO A 169 -4.27 19.92 14.01
N LEU A 170 -3.87 18.66 13.96
CA LEU A 170 -4.14 17.80 12.80
C LEU A 170 -5.64 17.46 12.71
N PRO A 171 -6.21 17.32 11.49
CA PRO A 171 -7.55 16.79 11.30
C PRO A 171 -7.73 15.43 12.01
N LYS A 172 -8.86 15.23 12.67
CA LYS A 172 -9.13 14.03 13.50
C LYS A 172 -8.91 12.73 12.75
N TYR A 173 -9.27 12.69 11.47
CA TYR A 173 -9.11 11.52 10.61
C TYR A 173 -7.65 11.18 10.30
N LEU A 174 -6.69 12.12 10.45
CA LEU A 174 -5.25 11.88 10.31
C LEU A 174 -4.57 11.56 11.65
N THR A 175 -4.98 12.22 12.74
CA THR A 175 -4.27 12.15 14.04
C THR A 175 -4.06 10.73 14.56
N LYS A 176 -5.07 9.86 14.43
CA LYS A 176 -5.02 8.46 14.89
C LYS A 176 -4.60 7.46 13.81
N SER A 177 -4.45 7.91 12.57
CA SER A 177 -4.19 7.05 11.41
C SER A 177 -2.78 7.29 10.85
N THR A 178 -2.64 8.17 9.87
CA THR A 178 -1.39 8.50 9.17
C THR A 178 -0.50 9.49 9.94
N LYS A 179 -1.03 10.06 11.03
CA LYS A 179 -0.34 11.04 11.90
C LYS A 179 0.14 12.28 11.16
N GLY A 180 -0.54 12.64 10.07
CA GLY A 180 -0.22 13.80 9.24
C GLY A 180 0.49 13.44 7.94
N GLU A 181 0.87 12.19 7.69
CA GLU A 181 1.33 11.78 6.36
C GLU A 181 0.15 11.87 5.38
N ILE A 182 0.33 12.62 4.30
CA ILE A 182 -0.75 12.91 3.33
C ILE A 182 -0.48 12.32 1.95
N VAL A 183 0.79 12.26 1.52
CA VAL A 183 1.18 11.70 0.22
C VAL A 183 2.53 11.01 0.34
N HIS A 184 2.67 9.81 -0.22
CA HIS A 184 3.99 9.19 -0.43
C HIS A 184 4.05 8.46 -1.77
N VAL A 185 5.25 8.38 -2.34
CA VAL A 185 5.51 7.77 -3.65
C VAL A 185 6.22 6.44 -3.43
N HIS A 186 5.79 5.40 -4.15
CA HIS A 186 6.41 4.09 -4.14
C HIS A 186 7.55 3.99 -5.14
N SER A 187 8.39 2.96 -5.01
CA SER A 187 9.51 2.69 -5.93
C SER A 187 9.11 2.52 -7.39
N GLU A 188 7.88 2.08 -7.63
CA GLU A 188 7.27 1.87 -8.94
C GLU A 188 6.42 3.05 -9.42
N ALA A 189 6.54 4.19 -8.74
CA ALA A 189 5.88 5.46 -9.05
C ALA A 189 4.34 5.48 -8.90
N SER A 190 3.71 4.46 -8.32
CA SER A 190 2.40 4.64 -7.69
C SER A 190 2.52 5.49 -6.43
N SER A 191 1.41 5.98 -5.89
CA SER A 191 1.44 6.81 -4.68
C SER A 191 0.24 6.53 -3.81
N HIS A 192 0.42 6.63 -2.49
CA HIS A 192 -0.73 6.79 -1.62
C HIS A 192 -1.02 8.26 -1.36
N MET A 193 -2.30 8.61 -1.32
CA MET A 193 -2.77 9.97 -1.04
C MET A 193 -4.03 9.96 -0.19
N VAL A 194 -4.18 10.95 0.69
CA VAL A 194 -5.46 11.24 1.38
C VAL A 194 -6.22 12.30 0.58
N LEU A 195 -7.24 11.88 -0.17
CA LEU A 195 -8.16 12.78 -0.88
C LEU A 195 -9.42 13.06 -0.06
N SER A 196 -10.28 13.96 -0.54
CA SER A 196 -11.67 14.01 -0.04
C SER A 196 -12.42 12.75 -0.47
N LEU A 197 -13.55 12.43 0.19
CA LEU A 197 -14.39 11.30 -0.20
C LEU A 197 -14.88 11.44 -1.65
N THR A 198 -15.25 12.66 -2.04
CA THR A 198 -15.72 12.97 -3.39
C THR A 198 -14.63 12.77 -4.44
N ASP A 199 -13.42 13.28 -4.20
CA ASP A 199 -12.31 13.15 -5.15
C ASP A 199 -11.79 11.72 -5.22
N ALA A 200 -11.75 11.00 -4.08
CA ALA A 200 -11.40 9.59 -4.03
C ALA A 200 -12.40 8.72 -4.80
N GLU A 201 -13.71 8.91 -4.59
CA GLU A 201 -14.75 8.17 -5.31
C GLU A 201 -14.65 8.44 -6.83
N GLU A 202 -14.41 9.69 -7.24
CA GLU A 202 -14.25 10.03 -8.65
C GLU A 202 -12.98 9.42 -9.26
N ALA A 203 -11.83 9.52 -8.57
CA ALA A 203 -10.57 8.92 -9.02
C ALA A 203 -10.71 7.41 -9.23
N MET A 204 -11.40 6.74 -8.29
CA MET A 204 -11.70 5.32 -8.43
C MET A 204 -12.68 5.06 -9.57
N ALA A 205 -13.79 5.81 -9.69
CA ALA A 205 -14.77 5.71 -10.78
C ALA A 205 -14.13 5.80 -12.16
N LYS A 206 -13.13 6.68 -12.30
CA LYS A 206 -12.44 6.96 -13.56
C LYS A 206 -11.20 6.11 -13.79
N GLY A 207 -10.93 5.14 -12.92
CA GLY A 207 -9.86 4.16 -13.10
C GLY A 207 -8.46 4.68 -12.75
N TRP A 208 -8.34 5.79 -12.03
CA TRP A 208 -7.06 6.38 -11.60
C TRP A 208 -6.54 5.82 -10.28
N ALA A 209 -7.43 5.24 -9.47
CA ALA A 209 -7.12 4.86 -8.11
C ALA A 209 -7.86 3.61 -7.65
N GLU A 210 -7.35 3.02 -6.57
CA GLU A 210 -8.05 2.04 -5.75
C GLU A 210 -7.77 2.28 -4.26
N LEU A 211 -8.59 1.70 -3.38
CA LEU A 211 -8.41 1.81 -1.93
C LEU A 211 -7.19 1.01 -1.47
N HIS A 212 -6.64 1.42 -0.32
CA HIS A 212 -5.78 0.52 0.44
C HIS A 212 -6.62 -0.62 1.05
N PRO A 213 -6.09 -1.87 1.15
CA PRO A 213 -6.85 -3.00 1.72
C PRO A 213 -7.39 -2.75 3.13
N LEU A 214 -6.76 -1.85 3.88
CA LEU A 214 -7.17 -1.46 5.24
C LEU A 214 -7.90 -0.11 5.32
N SER A 215 -8.24 0.54 4.21
CA SER A 215 -8.95 1.83 4.22
C SER A 215 -10.30 1.73 4.94
N GLY A 216 -10.51 2.60 5.93
CA GLY A 216 -11.72 2.60 6.77
C GLY A 216 -11.80 1.45 7.78
N VAL A 217 -10.81 0.55 7.85
CA VAL A 217 -10.80 -0.58 8.78
C VAL A 217 -10.31 -0.12 10.15
N MET A 218 -11.17 -0.25 11.17
CA MET A 218 -10.89 0.05 12.58
C MET A 218 -10.33 1.47 12.83
N GLY A 219 -10.58 2.42 11.92
CA GLY A 219 -10.08 3.80 12.02
C GLY A 219 -8.57 3.95 11.95
N ARG A 220 -7.83 2.92 11.51
CA ARG A 220 -6.36 2.95 11.44
C ARG A 220 -5.83 3.57 10.15
N ILE A 221 -6.61 3.51 9.07
CA ILE A 221 -6.31 4.14 7.78
C ILE A 221 -7.57 4.91 7.36
N PRO A 222 -7.48 6.19 6.93
CA PRO A 222 -8.64 6.93 6.44
C PRO A 222 -9.30 6.17 5.28
N LEU A 223 -10.62 6.25 5.17
CA LEU A 223 -11.32 5.68 4.02
C LEU A 223 -10.83 6.26 2.69
N PRO A 224 -10.67 7.59 2.51
CA PRO A 224 -10.21 8.15 1.24
C PRO A 224 -8.68 8.11 1.10
N TYR A 225 -7.99 7.26 1.87
CA TYR A 225 -6.60 6.90 1.62
C TYR A 225 -6.56 5.91 0.45
N VAL A 226 -6.22 6.43 -0.72
CA VAL A 226 -6.23 5.70 -1.98
C VAL A 226 -4.82 5.52 -2.52
N MET A 227 -4.59 4.47 -3.28
CA MET A 227 -3.43 4.32 -4.14
C MET A 227 -3.75 4.92 -5.51
N ILE A 228 -3.07 5.99 -5.89
CA ILE A 228 -3.05 6.53 -7.25
C ILE A 228 -2.05 5.72 -8.06
N TYR A 229 -2.47 5.27 -9.25
CA TYR A 229 -1.62 4.49 -10.15
C TYR A 229 -0.47 5.31 -10.72
N ALA A 230 0.62 4.62 -11.09
CA ALA A 230 1.80 5.28 -11.65
C ALA A 230 1.46 6.00 -12.97
N PRO A 231 1.92 7.26 -13.14
CA PRO A 231 1.79 7.97 -14.41
C PRO A 231 2.54 7.25 -15.54
N ARG A 232 1.89 7.14 -16.70
CA ARG A 232 2.50 6.51 -17.90
C ARG A 232 3.14 7.51 -18.86
N ASP A 233 2.72 8.76 -18.79
CA ASP A 233 3.17 9.85 -19.66
C ASP A 233 2.99 11.22 -18.97
N GLU A 234 3.36 12.29 -19.67
CA GLU A 234 3.32 13.66 -19.15
C GLU A 234 1.90 14.15 -18.81
N GLU A 235 0.89 13.66 -19.52
CA GLU A 235 -0.50 14.02 -19.25
C GLU A 235 -0.94 13.40 -17.91
N GLU A 236 -0.64 12.12 -17.71
CA GLU A 236 -0.93 11.46 -16.44
C GLU A 236 -0.11 12.02 -15.29
N PHE A 237 1.13 12.46 -15.55
CA PHE A 237 1.95 13.13 -14.54
C PHE A 237 1.33 14.47 -14.13
N GLY A 238 0.84 15.26 -15.09
CA GLY A 238 0.10 16.50 -14.80
C GLY A 238 -1.20 16.25 -14.04
N LEU A 239 -1.84 15.10 -14.23
CA LEU A 239 -2.99 14.72 -13.41
C LEU A 239 -2.60 14.27 -12.01
N TRP A 240 -1.49 13.55 -11.88
CA TRP A 240 -0.92 13.17 -10.59
C TRP A 240 -0.59 14.40 -9.73
N THR A 241 -0.04 15.46 -10.31
CA THR A 241 0.19 16.72 -9.57
C THR A 241 -1.11 17.35 -9.11
N LYS A 242 -2.18 17.31 -9.93
CA LYS A 242 -3.52 17.79 -9.52
C LYS A 242 -4.09 16.98 -8.35
N PHE A 243 -3.85 15.66 -8.30
CA PHE A 243 -4.22 14.84 -7.14
C PHE A 243 -3.45 15.24 -5.88
N ALA A 244 -2.15 15.48 -5.99
CA ALA A 244 -1.33 15.94 -4.86
C ALA A 244 -1.80 17.30 -4.33
N ASP A 245 -2.11 18.25 -5.22
CA ASP A 245 -2.67 19.55 -4.87
C ASP A 245 -4.04 19.42 -4.17
N ALA A 246 -4.92 18.54 -4.68
CA ALA A 246 -6.21 18.27 -4.07
C ALA A 246 -6.08 17.63 -2.68
N ALA A 247 -5.13 16.70 -2.50
CA ALA A 247 -4.82 16.10 -1.20
C ALA A 247 -4.40 17.15 -0.17
N ILE A 248 -3.53 18.09 -0.57
CA ILE A 248 -3.11 19.21 0.29
C ILE A 248 -4.31 20.11 0.60
N ALA A 249 -5.07 20.52 -0.42
CA ALA A 249 -6.20 21.42 -0.24
C ALA A 249 -7.25 20.83 0.72
N PHE A 250 -7.57 19.54 0.57
CA PHE A 250 -8.48 18.84 1.49
C PHE A 250 -7.94 18.78 2.93
N THR A 251 -6.68 18.37 3.10
CA THR A 251 -6.11 18.16 4.44
C THR A 251 -5.82 19.45 5.18
N THR A 252 -5.70 20.57 4.46
CA THR A 252 -5.51 21.92 5.01
C THR A 252 -6.80 22.74 5.16
N ALA A 253 -7.92 22.33 4.53
CA ALA A 253 -9.15 23.12 4.47
C ALA A 253 -9.72 23.56 5.83
N GLY A 254 -9.43 22.81 6.90
CA GLY A 254 -9.86 23.11 8.27
C GLY A 254 -8.80 23.75 9.17
N GLN A 255 -7.65 24.19 8.64
CA GLN A 255 -6.52 24.72 9.42
C GLN A 255 -6.46 26.26 9.48
N HIS A 256 -7.61 26.94 9.56
CA HIS A 256 -7.71 28.39 9.75
C HIS A 256 -8.02 28.79 11.20
#